data_AF-A0A1B6KKS4-F1
#
_entry.id   AF-A0A1B6KKS4-F1
#
_cell.length_a   1.000
_cell.length_b   1.000
_cell.length_c   1.000
_cell.angle_alpha   90.00
_cell.angle_beta   90.00
_cell.angle_gamma   90.00
#
_symmetry.space_group_name_H-M   'P 1'
#
loop_
_entity.id
_entity.type
_entity.pdbx_description
1 polymer ?
#
loop_
_entity_poly.entity_id
_entity_poly.type
_entity_poly.pdbx_seq_one_letter_code
_entity_poly.pdbx_strand_id
1 'polypeptide(L)'
;YWLTHFAADPEAYKMVYGIGLHWYLDRFIPPSVLTLLHQNHPDKSIMYTETSINGGFGPKAVDLGSWVRAEAYIHSIIETFTHWTQSYMDWNLAVDLEGGPTMGMPVEGAVIINSTGGEFYKQPIFYAMGHFSKFMPPGARRIQVESNQNTTLGEHNAPIEPAEIVDYGGYGAGQNLNVSPTNPPIPPFVLVPVTVSIATSNPDGSFSVIVYNSKNEPQHVKIEEPNLGSIVVDIEAHSINTFVYWL
;
A
#
# COMPACT_ATOMS: atom_id res chain seq x y z
N TYR A 1 1.77 -13.38 -16.07
CA TYR A 1 2.38 -14.72 -16.14
C TYR A 1 1.46 -15.79 -15.53
N TRP A 2 1.24 -15.82 -14.21
CA TRP A 2 0.46 -16.89 -13.55
C TRP A 2 -0.98 -17.00 -14.06
N LEU A 3 -1.75 -15.91 -14.09
CA LEU A 3 -3.11 -15.92 -14.62
C LEU A 3 -3.19 -16.37 -16.09
N THR A 4 -2.19 -16.06 -16.89
CA THR A 4 -2.08 -16.52 -18.28
C THR A 4 -1.91 -18.04 -18.36
N HIS A 5 -1.20 -18.65 -17.41
CA HIS A 5 -1.08 -20.12 -17.34
C HIS A 5 -2.40 -20.76 -16.90
N PHE A 6 -3.10 -20.18 -15.93
CA PHE A 6 -4.46 -20.64 -15.60
C PHE A 6 -5.40 -20.50 -16.80
N ALA A 7 -5.29 -19.43 -17.58
CA ALA A 7 -6.11 -19.21 -18.77
C ALA A 7 -5.84 -20.21 -19.91
N ALA A 8 -4.73 -20.96 -19.87
CA ALA A 8 -4.47 -22.04 -20.82
C ALA A 8 -5.41 -23.25 -20.61
N ASP A 9 -6.00 -23.40 -19.42
CA ASP A 9 -7.08 -24.34 -19.11
C ASP A 9 -8.37 -23.58 -18.79
N PRO A 10 -9.34 -23.51 -19.73
CA PRO A 10 -10.58 -22.78 -19.52
C PRO A 10 -11.41 -23.24 -18.33
N GLU A 11 -11.36 -24.52 -17.96
CA GLU A 11 -12.13 -25.04 -16.81
C GLU A 11 -11.49 -24.61 -15.50
N ALA A 12 -10.15 -24.62 -15.43
CA ALA A 12 -9.43 -24.06 -14.27
C ALA A 12 -9.64 -22.54 -14.17
N TYR A 13 -9.55 -21.81 -15.28
CA TYR A 13 -9.70 -20.35 -15.29
C TYR A 13 -11.09 -19.87 -14.84
N LYS A 14 -12.14 -20.66 -15.09
CA LYS A 14 -13.50 -20.39 -14.59
C LYS A 14 -13.59 -20.49 -13.06
N MET A 15 -12.78 -21.35 -12.44
CA MET A 15 -12.76 -21.51 -10.98
C MET A 15 -11.96 -20.41 -10.27
N VAL A 16 -11.10 -19.70 -11.00
CA VAL A 16 -10.29 -18.61 -10.44
C VAL A 16 -11.12 -17.32 -10.38
N TYR A 17 -11.40 -16.85 -9.17
CA TYR A 17 -12.01 -15.54 -8.94
C TYR A 17 -11.03 -14.38 -9.20
N GLY A 18 -9.76 -14.57 -8.83
CA GLY A 18 -8.75 -13.53 -8.90
C GLY A 18 -7.41 -13.96 -8.34
N ILE A 19 -6.53 -13.00 -8.08
CA ILE A 19 -5.22 -13.22 -7.49
C ILE A 19 -5.07 -12.48 -6.16
N GLY A 20 -4.37 -13.15 -5.22
CA GLY A 20 -3.83 -12.54 -4.01
C GLY A 20 -2.37 -12.13 -4.23
N LEU A 21 -2.00 -10.95 -3.78
CA LEU A 21 -0.66 -10.35 -3.91
C LEU A 21 -0.15 -9.91 -2.54
N HIS A 22 1.17 -9.97 -2.38
CA HIS A 22 1.87 -9.50 -1.19
C HIS A 22 2.77 -8.33 -1.59
N TRP A 23 2.89 -7.32 -0.73
CA TRP A 23 3.56 -6.04 -1.03
C TRP A 23 5.11 -6.08 -1.08
N TYR A 24 5.75 -7.11 -0.53
CA TYR A 24 7.18 -7.07 -0.19
C TYR A 24 8.16 -6.85 -1.35
N LEU A 25 7.72 -7.05 -2.60
CA LEU A 25 8.54 -6.87 -3.81
C LEU A 25 8.13 -5.66 -4.65
N ASP A 26 7.16 -4.86 -4.20
CA ASP A 26 6.61 -3.74 -4.98
C ASP A 26 7.65 -2.65 -5.28
N ARG A 27 8.69 -2.57 -4.44
CA ARG A 27 9.86 -1.72 -4.70
C ARG A 27 10.59 -2.08 -6.00
N PHE A 28 10.58 -3.34 -6.39
CA PHE A 28 11.24 -3.84 -7.60
C PHE A 28 10.26 -4.00 -8.75
N ILE A 29 9.04 -4.43 -8.45
CA ILE A 29 7.95 -4.65 -9.42
C ILE A 29 6.74 -3.81 -8.99
N PRO A 30 6.64 -2.55 -9.43
CA PRO A 30 5.61 -1.65 -8.93
C PRO A 30 4.19 -2.11 -9.34
N PRO A 31 3.14 -1.75 -8.58
CA PRO A 31 1.74 -2.05 -8.90
C PRO A 31 1.30 -1.61 -10.31
N SER A 32 2.03 -0.73 -11.00
CA SER A 32 1.74 -0.35 -12.39
C SER A 32 1.62 -1.53 -13.36
N VAL A 33 2.32 -2.63 -13.11
CA VAL A 33 2.19 -3.86 -13.91
C VAL A 33 0.80 -4.50 -13.82
N LEU A 34 0.04 -4.21 -12.77
CA LEU A 34 -1.30 -4.74 -12.54
C LEU A 34 -2.34 -4.15 -13.50
N THR A 35 -2.09 -2.97 -14.07
CA THR A 35 -2.93 -2.44 -15.15
C THR A 35 -2.90 -3.34 -16.38
N LEU A 36 -1.72 -3.82 -16.77
CA LEU A 36 -1.60 -4.77 -17.88
C LEU A 36 -2.29 -6.11 -17.54
N LEU A 37 -2.18 -6.54 -16.28
CA LEU A 37 -2.88 -7.74 -15.83
C LEU A 37 -4.40 -7.60 -15.96
N HIS A 38 -4.96 -6.49 -15.47
CA HIS A 38 -6.40 -6.21 -15.56
C HIS A 38 -6.86 -6.10 -17.02
N GLN A 39 -6.09 -5.44 -17.88
CA GLN A 39 -6.41 -5.35 -19.31
C GLN A 39 -6.50 -6.72 -19.98
N ASN A 40 -5.63 -7.66 -19.60
CA ASN A 40 -5.61 -9.01 -20.16
C ASN A 40 -6.64 -9.96 -19.52
N HIS A 41 -7.02 -9.70 -18.26
CA HIS A 41 -7.92 -10.55 -17.47
C HIS A 41 -8.95 -9.69 -16.70
N PRO A 42 -9.82 -8.95 -17.41
CA PRO A 42 -10.66 -7.92 -16.80
C PRO A 42 -11.76 -8.46 -15.88
N ASP A 43 -12.10 -9.76 -16.02
CA ASP A 43 -13.08 -10.47 -15.18
C ASP A 43 -12.47 -10.99 -13.86
N LYS A 44 -11.15 -10.84 -13.66
CA LYS A 44 -10.45 -11.35 -12.47
C LYS A 44 -10.16 -10.27 -11.45
N SER A 45 -10.43 -10.60 -10.20
CA SER A 45 -10.14 -9.74 -9.05
C SER A 45 -8.63 -9.67 -8.79
N ILE A 46 -8.16 -8.51 -8.31
CA ILE A 46 -6.78 -8.29 -7.85
C ILE A 46 -6.87 -7.81 -6.41
N MET A 47 -6.23 -8.54 -5.50
CA MET A 47 -6.34 -8.32 -4.05
C MET A 47 -4.95 -8.30 -3.43
N TYR A 48 -4.61 -7.25 -2.70
CA TYR A 48 -3.48 -7.29 -1.79
C TYR A 48 -3.92 -7.99 -0.51
N THR A 49 -3.45 -9.22 -0.33
CA THR A 49 -3.85 -10.12 0.76
C THR A 49 -2.89 -10.06 1.94
N GLU A 50 -1.73 -9.41 1.78
CA GLU A 50 -0.76 -9.26 2.84
C GLU A 50 0.19 -8.08 2.59
N THR A 51 0.29 -7.21 3.59
CA THR A 51 1.33 -6.16 3.69
C THR A 51 1.86 -6.15 5.12
N SER A 52 3.19 -6.11 5.26
CA SER A 52 3.85 -5.89 6.54
C SER A 52 5.17 -5.15 6.33
N ILE A 53 5.73 -4.59 7.41
CA ILE A 53 7.07 -4.01 7.43
C ILE A 53 7.97 -4.88 8.32
N ASN A 54 9.10 -5.31 7.75
CA ASN A 54 10.22 -5.92 8.47
C ASN A 54 11.47 -5.03 8.32
N GLY A 55 12.59 -5.40 8.94
CA GLY A 55 13.89 -4.72 9.09
C GLY A 55 14.63 -4.23 7.83
N GLY A 56 13.92 -3.96 6.73
CA GLY A 56 14.35 -3.09 5.63
C GLY A 56 13.99 -1.60 5.82
N PHE A 57 13.15 -1.25 6.80
CA PHE A 57 12.71 0.13 7.11
C PHE A 57 13.30 0.70 8.40
N GLY A 58 14.38 0.10 8.92
CA GLY A 58 15.04 0.56 10.14
C GLY A 58 15.70 -0.58 10.92
N PRO A 59 16.37 -0.25 12.04
CA PRO A 59 17.19 -1.21 12.78
C PRO A 59 16.39 -2.21 13.64
N LYS A 60 15.08 -2.02 13.79
CA LYS A 60 14.20 -2.84 14.65
C LYS A 60 12.91 -3.23 13.92
N ALA A 61 12.31 -4.35 14.34
CA ALA A 61 11.03 -4.80 13.84
C ALA A 61 9.90 -3.82 14.17
N VAL A 62 9.81 -3.35 15.43
CA VAL A 62 8.88 -2.31 15.87
C VAL A 62 9.60 -0.98 16.04
N ASP A 63 9.02 0.10 15.50
CA ASP A 63 9.51 1.48 15.62
C ASP A 63 8.35 2.36 16.08
N LEU A 64 8.23 2.56 17.39
CA LEU A 64 7.09 3.25 18.00
C LEU A 64 6.99 4.70 17.49
N GLY A 65 5.84 5.06 16.93
CA GLY A 65 5.57 6.39 16.40
C GLY A 65 6.17 6.67 15.02
N SER A 66 6.64 5.65 14.29
CA SER A 66 7.28 5.84 12.98
C SER A 66 6.34 6.38 11.90
N TRP A 67 6.50 7.65 11.54
CA TRP A 67 5.74 8.27 10.46
C TRP A 67 6.12 7.68 9.10
N VAL A 68 7.41 7.50 8.82
CA VAL A 68 7.93 6.94 7.55
C VAL A 68 7.28 5.59 7.21
N ARG A 69 7.00 4.75 8.22
CA ARG A 69 6.31 3.47 8.01
C ARG A 69 4.83 3.67 7.64
N ALA A 70 4.17 4.67 8.21
CA ALA A 70 2.83 5.04 7.78
C ALA A 70 2.83 5.62 6.36
N GLU A 71 3.81 6.45 5.99
CA GLU A 71 3.94 6.97 4.62
C GLU A 71 4.06 5.82 3.60
N ALA A 72 4.84 4.79 3.91
CA ALA A 72 4.95 3.60 3.06
C ALA A 72 3.58 2.90 2.84
N TYR A 73 2.77 2.77 3.89
CA TYR A 73 1.40 2.25 3.77
C TYR A 73 0.51 3.17 2.95
N ILE A 74 0.55 4.49 3.19
CA ILE A 74 -0.26 5.47 2.44
C ILE A 74 0.04 5.39 0.95
N HIS A 75 1.34 5.40 0.58
CA HIS A 75 1.78 5.27 -0.80
C HIS A 75 1.33 3.96 -1.42
N SER A 76 1.57 2.84 -0.74
CA SER A 76 1.20 1.51 -1.23
C SER A 76 -0.32 1.39 -1.46
N ILE A 77 -1.13 1.85 -0.50
CA ILE A 77 -2.58 1.78 -0.62
C ILE A 77 -3.08 2.64 -1.78
N ILE A 78 -2.59 3.88 -1.93
CA ILE A 78 -2.99 4.75 -3.04
C ILE A 78 -2.56 4.14 -4.38
N GLU A 79 -1.31 3.69 -4.50
CA GLU A 79 -0.77 3.14 -5.75
C GLU A 79 -1.46 1.84 -6.15
N THR A 80 -1.72 0.93 -5.21
CA THR A 80 -2.39 -0.34 -5.53
C THR A 80 -3.83 -0.12 -5.98
N PHE A 81 -4.58 0.77 -5.32
CA PHE A 81 -5.95 1.10 -5.72
C PHE A 81 -6.04 1.90 -7.03
N THR A 82 -5.01 2.65 -7.43
CA THR A 82 -4.96 3.27 -8.77
C THR A 82 -4.66 2.26 -9.88
N HIS A 83 -4.25 1.04 -9.54
CA HIS A 83 -3.92 -0.05 -10.47
C HIS A 83 -4.82 -1.29 -10.28
N TRP A 84 -6.14 -1.06 -10.23
CA TRP A 84 -7.20 -2.09 -10.30
C TRP A 84 -7.30 -3.06 -9.11
N THR A 85 -6.50 -2.86 -8.06
CA THR A 85 -6.66 -3.61 -6.82
C THR A 85 -8.02 -3.29 -6.19
N GLN A 86 -8.67 -4.30 -5.60
CA GLN A 86 -10.01 -4.19 -5.01
C GLN A 86 -10.00 -4.29 -3.47
N SER A 87 -8.92 -4.79 -2.89
CA SER A 87 -8.74 -4.90 -1.44
C SER A 87 -7.28 -4.79 -1.03
N TYR A 88 -7.05 -4.35 0.19
CA TYR A 88 -5.73 -4.24 0.81
C TYR A 88 -5.81 -4.77 2.25
N MET A 89 -4.89 -5.63 2.64
CA MET A 89 -4.89 -6.32 3.94
C MET A 89 -3.54 -6.15 4.63
N ASP A 90 -3.56 -5.61 5.84
CA ASP A 90 -2.40 -5.62 6.75
C ASP A 90 -2.24 -7.01 7.39
N TRP A 91 -1.02 -7.34 7.81
CA TRP A 91 -0.68 -8.70 8.20
C TRP A 91 -1.13 -9.06 9.63
N ASN A 92 -0.40 -8.60 10.64
CA ASN A 92 -0.73 -8.88 12.03
C ASN A 92 -1.56 -7.73 12.61
N LEU A 93 -2.78 -8.02 13.06
CA LEU A 93 -3.65 -7.03 13.71
C LEU A 93 -2.98 -6.34 14.91
N ALA A 94 -2.18 -7.09 15.66
CA ALA A 94 -1.34 -6.57 16.73
C ALA A 94 -0.11 -7.46 16.95
N VAL A 95 0.98 -6.86 17.45
CA VAL A 95 2.21 -7.53 17.86
C VAL A 95 2.69 -7.01 19.22
N ASP A 96 3.61 -7.70 19.87
CA ASP A 96 4.29 -7.18 21.08
C ASP A 96 5.36 -6.12 20.76
N LEU A 97 6.05 -5.61 21.80
CA LEU A 97 7.09 -4.57 21.66
C LEU A 97 8.29 -5.02 20.82
N GLU A 98 8.47 -6.33 20.64
CA GLU A 98 9.53 -6.95 19.87
C GLU A 98 9.08 -7.35 18.46
N GLY A 99 7.80 -7.18 18.12
CA GLY A 99 7.22 -7.52 16.81
C GLY A 99 6.76 -8.97 16.68
N GLY A 100 6.53 -9.65 17.80
CA GLY A 100 6.15 -11.06 17.90
C GLY A 100 4.80 -11.31 18.58
N PRO A 101 4.57 -12.55 19.06
CA PRO A 101 5.50 -13.69 19.03
C PRO A 101 5.70 -14.25 17.61
N THR A 102 6.89 -14.77 17.33
CA THR A 102 7.29 -15.24 16.00
C THR A 102 8.30 -16.39 16.10
N MET A 103 8.45 -17.19 15.04
CA MET A 103 9.47 -18.24 14.92
C MET A 103 10.80 -17.74 14.33
N GLY A 104 11.06 -16.44 14.38
CA GLY A 104 12.32 -15.84 13.92
C GLY A 104 12.17 -14.72 12.90
N MET A 105 10.95 -14.26 12.64
CA MET A 105 10.66 -13.13 11.76
C MET A 105 9.77 -12.11 12.48
N PRO A 106 10.34 -11.27 13.35
CA PRO A 106 9.57 -10.20 14.00
C PRO A 106 9.25 -9.12 12.98
N VAL A 107 8.06 -8.53 13.09
CA VAL A 107 7.57 -7.51 12.15
C VAL A 107 6.92 -6.36 12.90
N GLU A 108 6.69 -5.25 12.19
CA GLU A 108 5.86 -4.15 12.69
C GLU A 108 4.38 -4.56 12.75
N GLY A 109 3.60 -3.88 13.58
CA GLY A 109 2.13 -3.96 13.57
C GLY A 109 1.47 -2.59 13.68
N ALA A 110 0.24 -2.46 13.18
CA ALA A 110 -0.54 -1.23 13.37
C ALA A 110 -0.88 -0.98 14.85
N VAL A 111 -0.98 -2.04 15.66
CA VAL A 111 -1.18 -2.00 17.11
C VAL A 111 -0.07 -2.76 17.82
N ILE A 112 0.54 -2.12 18.81
CA ILE A 112 1.59 -2.72 19.64
C ILE A 112 1.06 -2.94 21.04
N ILE A 113 1.18 -4.16 21.55
CA ILE A 113 0.70 -4.54 22.87
C ILE A 113 1.87 -4.50 23.86
N ASN A 114 1.76 -3.66 24.89
CA ASN A 114 2.65 -3.69 26.04
C ASN A 114 1.93 -4.40 27.20
N SER A 115 2.09 -5.72 27.26
CA SER A 115 1.47 -6.56 28.29
C SER A 115 1.98 -6.26 29.70
N THR A 116 3.23 -5.80 29.85
CA THR A 116 3.80 -5.44 31.15
C THR A 116 3.19 -4.16 31.73
N GLY A 117 2.82 -3.22 30.85
CA GLY A 117 2.14 -1.98 31.22
C GLY A 117 0.61 -2.07 31.24
N GLY A 118 0.02 -3.14 30.71
CA GLY A 118 -1.44 -3.25 30.55
C GLY A 118 -2.01 -2.27 29.54
N GLU A 119 -1.22 -1.88 28.53
CA GLU A 119 -1.57 -0.85 27.56
C GLU A 119 -1.28 -1.29 26.12
N PHE A 120 -1.76 -0.51 25.15
CA PHE A 120 -1.44 -0.69 23.75
C PHE A 120 -1.20 0.65 23.07
N TYR A 121 -0.36 0.62 22.03
CA TYR A 121 -0.03 1.77 21.21
C TYR A 121 -0.64 1.59 19.83
N LYS A 122 -1.39 2.59 19.37
CA LYS A 122 -1.82 2.68 17.97
C LYS A 122 -0.74 3.42 17.20
N GLN A 123 -0.04 2.72 16.32
CA GLN A 123 1.02 3.28 15.50
C GLN A 123 0.46 4.25 14.45
N PRO A 124 1.28 5.14 13.87
CA PRO A 124 0.87 5.95 12.72
C PRO A 124 0.23 5.13 11.58
N ILE A 125 0.68 3.88 11.36
CA ILE A 125 0.08 2.94 10.39
C ILE A 125 -1.41 2.72 10.66
N PHE A 126 -1.82 2.58 11.93
CA PHE A 126 -3.23 2.42 12.31
C PHE A 126 -4.09 3.59 11.80
N TYR A 127 -3.60 4.81 12.00
CA TYR A 127 -4.32 6.01 11.57
C TYR A 127 -4.29 6.17 10.05
N ALA A 128 -3.16 5.90 9.41
CA ALA A 128 -3.03 5.89 7.95
C ALA A 128 -4.02 4.92 7.30
N MET A 129 -4.08 3.67 7.75
CA MET A 129 -5.08 2.70 7.29
C MET A 129 -6.50 3.15 7.60
N GLY A 130 -6.71 3.85 8.71
CA GLY A 130 -7.98 4.48 9.08
C GLY A 130 -8.52 5.45 8.03
N HIS A 131 -7.65 6.25 7.39
CA HIS A 131 -8.06 7.18 6.32
C HIS A 131 -8.69 6.48 5.12
N PHE A 132 -8.33 5.22 4.86
CA PHE A 132 -8.90 4.41 3.78
C PHE A 132 -10.06 3.56 4.30
N SER A 133 -9.80 2.67 5.26
CA SER A 133 -10.77 1.68 5.76
C SER A 133 -12.06 2.30 6.33
N LYS A 134 -11.98 3.47 6.97
CA LYS A 134 -13.15 4.15 7.54
C LYS A 134 -13.98 4.86 6.47
N PHE A 135 -13.36 5.32 5.39
CA PHE A 135 -13.96 6.25 4.43
C PHE A 135 -14.12 5.68 3.02
N MET A 136 -13.65 4.45 2.78
CA MET A 136 -13.88 3.65 1.58
C MET A 136 -14.57 2.33 2.00
N PRO A 137 -15.87 2.36 2.34
CA PRO A 137 -16.58 1.17 2.80
C PRO A 137 -16.69 0.09 1.70
N PRO A 138 -17.00 -1.17 2.05
CA PRO A 138 -17.25 -2.22 1.07
C PRO A 138 -18.27 -1.78 0.01
N GLY A 139 -17.92 -1.92 -1.27
CA GLY A 139 -18.74 -1.45 -2.39
C GLY A 139 -18.41 -0.04 -2.89
N ALA A 140 -17.51 0.69 -2.22
CA ALA A 140 -16.95 1.94 -2.73
C ALA A 140 -16.30 1.71 -4.11
N ARG A 141 -16.50 2.67 -5.01
CA ARG A 141 -15.96 2.64 -6.36
C ARG A 141 -15.00 3.79 -6.55
N ARG A 142 -13.75 3.50 -6.91
CA ARG A 142 -12.78 4.52 -7.29
C ARG A 142 -13.31 5.33 -8.47
N ILE A 143 -13.25 6.64 -8.36
CA ILE A 143 -13.53 7.56 -9.45
C ILE A 143 -12.24 8.23 -9.90
N GLN A 144 -12.22 8.70 -11.16
CA GLN A 144 -11.06 9.37 -11.72
C GLN A 144 -10.84 10.70 -10.99
N VAL A 145 -9.58 10.96 -10.63
CA VAL A 145 -9.13 12.26 -10.15
C VAL A 145 -8.20 12.84 -11.19
N GLU A 146 -8.56 14.01 -11.72
CA GLU A 146 -7.66 14.81 -12.55
C GLU A 146 -6.89 15.75 -11.63
N SER A 147 -5.57 15.66 -11.65
CA SER A 147 -4.70 16.48 -10.82
C SER A 147 -3.67 17.17 -11.69
N ASN A 148 -3.48 18.46 -11.49
CA ASN A 148 -2.37 19.24 -12.06
C ASN A 148 -1.06 19.06 -11.27
N GLN A 149 -1.10 18.33 -10.17
CA GLN A 149 0.05 17.94 -9.34
C GLN A 149 0.47 16.48 -9.56
N ASN A 150 -0.18 15.76 -10.49
CA ASN A 150 0.05 14.33 -10.70
C ASN A 150 1.43 14.07 -11.35
N THR A 151 2.44 13.86 -10.51
CA THR A 151 3.48 12.89 -10.84
C THR A 151 2.91 11.52 -10.52
N THR A 152 2.66 10.70 -11.53
CA THR A 152 2.23 9.32 -11.36
C THR A 152 3.20 8.62 -10.39
N LEU A 153 2.68 8.04 -9.29
CA LEU A 153 3.43 7.08 -8.49
C LEU A 153 3.75 5.91 -9.43
N GLY A 154 4.91 5.93 -10.08
CA GLY A 154 5.22 4.96 -11.13
C GLY A 154 6.20 5.40 -12.22
N GLU A 155 6.53 6.69 -12.38
CA GLU A 155 7.60 7.11 -13.30
C GLU A 155 9.00 6.99 -12.63
N HIS A 156 9.32 5.81 -12.12
CA HIS A 156 10.72 5.46 -11.88
C HIS A 156 11.34 5.08 -13.24
N ASN A 157 11.84 6.09 -13.96
CA ASN A 157 12.75 5.91 -15.10
C ASN A 157 14.13 5.39 -14.64
N ALA A 158 14.16 4.28 -13.90
CA ALA A 158 15.36 3.47 -13.81
C ALA A 158 15.39 2.59 -15.07
N PRO A 159 16.44 2.63 -15.90
CA PRO A 159 16.52 1.81 -17.10
C PRO A 159 16.35 0.33 -16.71
N ILE A 160 15.36 -0.32 -17.31
CA ILE A 160 15.17 -1.77 -17.23
C ILE A 160 16.29 -2.39 -18.09
N GLU A 161 17.47 -2.55 -17.50
CA GLU A 161 18.35 -3.64 -17.93
C GLU A 161 17.67 -4.94 -17.49
N PRO A 162 17.61 -5.97 -18.36
CA PRO A 162 16.89 -7.20 -18.08
C PRO A 162 17.60 -7.94 -16.95
N ALA A 163 17.19 -7.67 -15.70
CA ALA A 163 17.63 -8.47 -14.57
C ALA A 163 17.02 -9.86 -14.73
N GLU A 164 17.89 -10.86 -14.83
CA GLU A 164 17.55 -12.27 -14.80
C GLU A 164 16.49 -12.52 -13.71
N ILE A 165 15.45 -13.29 -14.05
CA ILE A 165 14.54 -13.86 -13.06
C ILE A 165 15.38 -14.81 -12.22
N VAL A 166 15.92 -14.30 -11.11
CA VAL A 166 16.55 -15.15 -10.10
C VAL A 166 15.41 -15.76 -9.28
N ASP A 167 15.22 -17.06 -9.49
CA ASP A 167 14.33 -17.90 -8.69
C ASP A 167 14.77 -17.85 -7.22
N TYR A 168 14.11 -17.02 -6.41
CA TYR A 168 14.18 -17.11 -4.96
C TYR A 168 13.33 -18.30 -4.52
N GLY A 169 13.93 -19.48 -4.68
CA GLY A 169 13.36 -20.76 -4.27
C GLY A 169 12.78 -20.72 -2.86
N GLY A 170 11.70 -21.48 -2.69
CA GLY A 170 10.75 -21.39 -1.58
C GLY A 170 11.34 -21.19 -0.19
N TYR A 171 10.70 -20.31 0.56
CA TYR A 171 10.87 -20.16 2.01
C TYR A 171 10.36 -21.42 2.73
N GLY A 172 11.18 -22.47 2.70
CA GLY A 172 11.04 -23.63 3.58
C GLY A 172 11.42 -23.23 5.00
N ALA A 173 10.53 -23.50 5.95
CA ALA A 173 10.79 -23.36 7.37
C ALA A 173 12.06 -24.15 7.76
N GLY A 174 13.05 -23.47 8.37
CA GLY A 174 14.14 -24.13 9.08
C GLY A 174 15.57 -23.92 8.59
N GLN A 175 15.87 -22.91 7.77
CA GLN A 175 17.28 -22.58 7.46
C GLN A 175 17.72 -21.33 8.22
N ASN A 176 18.71 -21.50 9.10
CA ASN A 176 19.46 -20.40 9.73
C ASN A 176 19.92 -19.42 8.62
N LEU A 177 19.38 -18.20 8.63
CA LEU A 177 19.82 -17.11 7.77
C LEU A 177 21.21 -16.66 8.24
N ASN A 178 22.24 -17.43 7.93
CA ASN A 178 23.59 -16.89 7.83
C ASN A 178 23.59 -15.95 6.63
N VAL A 179 23.39 -14.67 6.94
CA VAL A 179 23.48 -13.55 6.01
C VAL A 179 24.82 -13.67 5.28
N SER A 180 24.79 -13.98 3.99
CA SER A 180 25.99 -13.91 3.17
C SER A 180 26.50 -12.46 3.19
N PRO A 181 27.79 -12.20 3.49
CA PRO A 181 28.36 -10.85 3.59
C PRO A 181 28.44 -10.11 2.24
N THR A 182 27.88 -10.67 1.18
CA THR A 182 27.97 -10.16 -0.19
C THR A 182 26.68 -9.58 -0.74
N ASN A 183 25.58 -9.54 0.02
CA ASN A 183 24.41 -8.80 -0.43
C ASN A 183 24.74 -7.30 -0.37
N PRO A 184 24.71 -6.57 -1.50
CA PRO A 184 24.89 -5.13 -1.45
C PRO A 184 23.84 -4.53 -0.51
N PRO A 185 24.20 -3.49 0.27
CA PRO A 185 23.23 -2.84 1.14
C PRO A 185 22.06 -2.37 0.28
N ILE A 186 20.85 -2.78 0.66
CA ILE A 186 19.63 -2.30 0.03
C ILE A 186 19.65 -0.77 0.16
N PRO A 187 19.60 0.00 -0.94
CA PRO A 187 19.62 1.45 -0.86
C PRO A 187 18.49 1.93 0.06
N PRO A 188 18.67 3.02 0.82
CA PRO A 188 17.61 3.55 1.67
C PRO A 188 16.34 3.77 0.83
N PHE A 189 15.19 3.40 1.40
CA PHE A 189 13.91 3.68 0.78
C PHE A 189 13.68 5.19 0.84
N VAL A 190 13.76 5.86 -0.30
CA VAL A 190 13.52 7.31 -0.42
C VAL A 190 12.23 7.49 -1.21
N LEU A 191 11.16 7.87 -0.52
CA LEU A 191 9.92 8.27 -1.17
C LEU A 191 10.14 9.62 -1.86
N VAL A 192 9.71 9.72 -3.12
CA VAL A 192 9.71 11.01 -3.82
C VAL A 192 8.66 11.91 -3.16
N PRO A 193 9.01 13.16 -2.77
CA PRO A 193 8.04 14.10 -2.24
C PRO A 193 6.96 14.45 -3.27
N VAL A 194 5.71 14.14 -2.97
CA VAL A 194 4.57 14.28 -3.88
C VAL A 194 3.30 14.65 -3.13
N THR A 195 2.34 15.20 -3.87
CA THR A 195 0.96 15.34 -3.41
C THR A 195 0.10 14.40 -4.23
N VAL A 196 -0.44 13.36 -3.60
CA VAL A 196 -1.21 12.31 -4.28
C VAL A 196 -2.60 12.24 -3.68
N SER A 197 -3.55 11.77 -4.48
CA SER A 197 -4.92 11.65 -4.04
C SER A 197 -5.64 10.46 -4.67
N ILE A 198 -6.68 10.01 -3.99
CA ILE A 198 -7.63 9.03 -4.48
C ILE A 198 -9.04 9.47 -4.09
N ALA A 199 -10.00 9.24 -4.98
CA ALA A 199 -11.40 9.53 -4.71
C ALA A 199 -12.28 8.30 -4.94
N THR A 200 -13.37 8.22 -4.18
CA THR A 200 -14.37 7.16 -4.29
C THR A 200 -15.78 7.72 -4.25
N SER A 201 -16.69 7.04 -4.94
CA SER A 201 -18.13 7.12 -4.72
C SER A 201 -18.56 5.92 -3.87
N ASN A 202 -19.33 6.18 -2.81
CA ASN A 202 -19.66 5.19 -1.79
C ASN A 202 -21.12 4.72 -1.92
N PRO A 203 -21.45 3.52 -1.40
CA PRO A 203 -22.81 2.97 -1.48
C PRO A 203 -23.88 3.79 -0.75
N ASP A 204 -23.49 4.60 0.23
CA ASP A 204 -24.38 5.49 0.98
C ASP A 204 -24.63 6.83 0.28
N GLY A 205 -24.14 6.99 -0.96
CA GLY A 205 -24.25 8.21 -1.74
C GLY A 205 -23.20 9.27 -1.39
N SER A 206 -22.31 9.01 -0.43
CA SER A 206 -21.19 9.90 -0.15
C SER A 206 -20.06 9.75 -1.17
N PHE A 207 -19.21 10.78 -1.24
CA PHE A 207 -17.94 10.77 -1.92
C PHE A 207 -16.84 10.98 -0.89
N SER A 208 -15.75 10.22 -1.02
CA SER A 208 -14.55 10.41 -0.20
C SER A 208 -13.38 10.78 -1.08
N VAL A 209 -12.66 11.84 -0.72
CA VAL A 209 -11.39 12.26 -1.35
C VAL A 209 -10.30 12.21 -0.29
N ILE A 210 -9.30 11.37 -0.50
CA ILE A 210 -8.14 11.25 0.37
C ILE A 210 -6.97 11.94 -0.32
N VAL A 211 -6.35 12.90 0.36
CA VAL A 211 -5.19 13.66 -0.14
C VAL A 211 -4.03 13.47 0.83
N TYR A 212 -2.88 13.09 0.30
CA TYR A 212 -1.66 12.93 1.05
C TYR A 212 -0.55 13.81 0.48
N ASN A 213 0.12 14.56 1.36
CA ASN A 213 1.26 15.40 1.04
C ASN A 213 2.50 14.86 1.75
N SER A 214 3.44 14.26 1.00
CA SER A 214 4.74 13.82 1.52
C SER A 214 5.83 14.89 1.41
N LYS A 215 5.50 16.09 0.93
CA LYS A 215 6.46 17.20 0.83
C LYS A 215 6.74 17.79 2.20
N ASN A 216 7.92 18.41 2.33
CA ASN A 216 8.37 19.12 3.52
C ASN A 216 7.70 20.49 3.72
N GLU A 217 6.73 20.85 2.87
CA GLU A 217 6.03 22.13 2.91
C GLU A 217 4.52 21.92 2.67
N PRO A 218 3.66 22.81 3.22
CA PRO A 218 2.23 22.77 2.94
C PRO A 218 1.93 22.93 1.45
N GLN A 219 0.83 22.32 1.00
CA GLN A 219 0.40 22.37 -0.39
C GLN A 219 -1.01 22.94 -0.48
N HIS A 220 -1.18 23.98 -1.28
CA HIS A 220 -2.47 24.61 -1.51
C HIS A 220 -3.29 23.77 -2.51
N VAL A 221 -4.34 23.11 -2.04
CA VAL A 221 -5.14 22.18 -2.83
C VAL A 221 -6.56 22.72 -3.01
N LYS A 222 -7.01 22.74 -4.27
CA LYS A 222 -8.41 22.96 -4.63
C LYS A 222 -9.02 21.63 -5.08
N ILE A 223 -10.03 21.16 -4.36
CA ILE A 223 -10.88 20.02 -4.74
C ILE A 223 -12.12 20.60 -5.39
N GLU A 224 -12.37 20.27 -6.64
CA GLU A 224 -13.50 20.81 -7.43
C GLU A 224 -14.42 19.67 -7.85
N GLU A 225 -15.69 19.77 -7.46
CA GLU A 225 -16.77 18.90 -7.90
C GLU A 225 -17.73 19.73 -8.77
N PRO A 226 -17.83 19.46 -10.09
CA PRO A 226 -18.57 20.31 -11.03
C PRO A 226 -19.99 20.68 -10.62
N ASN A 227 -20.66 19.83 -9.85
CA ASN A 227 -22.05 20.03 -9.43
C ASN A 227 -22.23 20.67 -8.04
N LEU A 228 -21.17 20.73 -7.22
CA LEU A 228 -21.23 21.26 -5.84
C LEU A 228 -20.37 22.51 -5.61
N GLY A 229 -19.36 22.73 -6.45
CA GLY A 229 -18.38 23.81 -6.29
C GLY A 229 -17.02 23.27 -5.83
N SER A 230 -16.30 24.06 -5.04
CA SER A 230 -14.92 23.72 -4.66
C SER A 230 -14.59 23.95 -3.20
N ILE A 231 -13.76 23.07 -2.66
CA ILE A 231 -13.08 23.23 -1.37
C ILE A 231 -11.64 23.66 -1.64
N VAL A 232 -11.19 24.71 -0.96
CA VAL A 232 -9.81 25.17 -1.02
C VAL A 232 -9.22 25.02 0.37
N VAL A 233 -8.09 24.33 0.48
CA VAL A 233 -7.48 23.96 1.76
C VAL A 233 -5.97 23.80 1.63
N ASP A 234 -5.24 24.20 2.67
CA ASP A 234 -3.82 23.90 2.79
C ASP A 234 -3.64 22.51 3.40
N ILE A 235 -3.00 21.62 2.65
CA ILE A 235 -2.61 20.30 3.12
C ILE A 235 -1.19 20.40 3.69
N GLU A 236 -1.07 20.35 5.01
CA GLU A 236 0.20 20.47 5.73
C GLU A 236 1.25 19.46 5.24
N ALA A 237 2.53 19.79 5.46
CA ALA A 237 3.64 18.89 5.19
C ALA A 237 3.48 17.56 5.94
N HIS A 238 3.82 16.44 5.31
CA HIS A 238 3.72 15.10 5.91
C HIS A 238 2.35 14.83 6.54
N SER A 239 1.27 15.12 5.81
CA SER A 239 -0.10 14.95 6.32
C SER A 239 -1.00 14.25 5.32
N ILE A 240 -1.94 13.46 5.86
CA ILE A 240 -3.02 12.80 5.13
C ILE A 240 -4.36 13.36 5.61
N ASN A 241 -5.23 13.71 4.67
CA ASN A 241 -6.53 14.33 4.93
C ASN A 241 -7.60 13.59 4.15
N THR A 242 -8.77 13.37 4.76
CA THR A 242 -9.93 12.79 4.10
C THR A 242 -11.09 13.76 4.13
N PHE A 243 -11.62 14.09 2.96
CA PHE A 243 -12.80 14.93 2.76
C PHE A 243 -13.98 14.04 2.38
N VAL A 244 -15.11 14.22 3.03
CA VAL A 244 -16.35 13.47 2.76
C VAL A 244 -17.48 14.46 2.48
N TYR A 245 -18.21 14.24 1.40
CA TYR A 245 -19.33 15.07 0.99
C TYR A 245 -20.43 14.26 0.28
N TRP A 246 -21.58 14.88 0.05
CA TRP A 246 -22.74 14.29 -0.63
C TRP A 246 -23.19 15.22 -1.77
N LEU A 247 -23.77 14.63 -2.82
CA LEU A 247 -24.44 15.35 -3.91
C LEU A 247 -25.92 15.57 -3.60
#